data_AF-A0A355BMG9-F1
#
_entry.id   AF-A0A355BMG9-F1
#
_cell.length_a   1.000
_cell.length_b   1.000
_cell.length_c   1.000
_cell.angle_alpha   90.00
_cell.angle_beta   90.00
_cell.angle_gamma   90.00
#
_symmetry.space_group_name_H-M   'P 1'
#
loop_
_entity.id
_entity.type
_entity.pdbx_description
1 polymer ?
#
loop_
_entity_poly.entity_id
_entity_poly.type
_entity_poly.pdbx_seq_one_letter_code
_entity_poly.pdbx_strand_id
1 'polypeptide(L)' 'GDSEVVYSTFDELPENHVRVADMVIERAKRLAEHKRDVVILMDSITRLARANNLVVPASGRLLSGGMDPAALHKPKR' A
#
# COMPACT_ATOMS: atom_id res chain seq x y z
N GLY A 1 11.91 20.10 -10.03
CA GLY A 1 11.16 18.85 -10.22
C GLY A 1 9.89 18.97 -9.44
N ASP A 2 8.74 18.75 -10.05
CA ASP A 2 7.45 18.79 -9.37
C ASP A 2 7.38 17.63 -8.36
N SER A 3 6.90 17.91 -7.15
CA SER A 3 6.75 16.92 -6.08
C SER A 3 5.32 16.98 -5.58
N GLU A 4 4.68 15.82 -5.47
CA GLU A 4 3.33 15.71 -4.92
C GLU A 4 3.36 14.96 -3.60
N VAL A 5 2.66 15.52 -2.61
CA VAL A 5 2.53 14.92 -1.29
C VAL A 5 1.11 14.37 -1.17
N VAL A 6 1.02 13.06 -1.01
CA VAL A 6 -0.23 12.35 -0.72
C VAL A 6 -0.11 11.76 0.67
N TYR A 7 -1.07 12.04 1.55
CA TYR A 7 -1.05 11.57 2.94
C TYR A 7 -2.41 11.01 3.36
N SER A 8 -2.38 10.13 4.36
CA SER A 8 -3.54 9.55 5.03
C SER A 8 -3.17 9.45 6.51
N THR A 9 -3.86 10.21 7.37
CA THR A 9 -3.51 10.34 8.78
C THR A 9 -3.94 9.10 9.57
N PHE A 10 -3.32 8.86 10.72
CA PHE A 10 -3.55 7.66 11.53
C PHE A 10 -5.00 7.48 12.03
N ASP A 11 -5.79 8.55 12.03
CA ASP A 11 -7.21 8.54 12.39
C ASP A 11 -8.11 7.98 11.28
N GLU A 12 -7.56 7.78 10.08
CA GLU A 12 -8.31 7.20 8.96
C GLU A 12 -8.44 5.69 9.08
N LEU A 13 -9.51 5.16 8.49
CA LEU A 13 -9.74 3.72 8.43
C LEU A 13 -8.62 3.01 7.64
N PRO A 14 -8.25 1.76 8.00
CA PRO A 14 -7.26 0.97 7.27
C PRO A 14 -7.51 0.90 5.76
N GLU A 15 -8.77 0.87 5.33
CA GLU A 15 -9.17 0.87 3.92
C GLU A 15 -8.71 2.13 3.19
N ASN A 16 -8.69 3.29 3.86
CA ASN A 16 -8.23 4.54 3.27
C ASN A 16 -6.72 4.51 3.02
N HIS A 17 -5.94 3.99 3.97
CA HIS A 17 -4.49 3.81 3.78
C HIS A 17 -4.18 2.93 2.57
N VAL A 18 -4.90 1.80 2.42
CA VAL A 18 -4.76 0.88 1.28
C VAL A 18 -5.16 1.57 -0.01
N ARG A 19 -6.29 2.27 -0.03
CA ARG A 19 -6.80 2.97 -1.22
C ARG A 19 -5.85 4.07 -1.70
N VAL A 20 -5.32 4.87 -0.79
CA VAL A 20 -4.37 5.94 -1.11
C VAL A 20 -3.09 5.36 -1.70
N ALA A 21 -2.55 4.30 -1.11
CA ALA A 21 -1.37 3.63 -1.65
C ALA A 21 -1.61 3.02 -3.03
N ASP A 22 -2.74 2.34 -3.25
CA ASP A 22 -3.12 1.78 -4.55
C ASP A 22 -3.22 2.90 -5.63
N MET A 23 -3.80 4.05 -5.29
CA MET A 23 -3.89 5.20 -6.20
C MET A 23 -2.52 5.78 -6.57
N VAL A 24 -1.60 5.91 -5.60
CA VAL A 24 -0.24 6.42 -5.84
C VAL A 24 0.54 5.47 -6.75
N ILE A 25 0.44 4.16 -6.51
CA ILE A 25 1.11 3.14 -7.34
C ILE A 25 0.58 3.16 -8.77
N GLU A 26 -0.75 3.19 -8.97
CA GLU A 26 -1.33 3.20 -10.32
C GLU A 26 -0.95 4.47 -11.09
N ARG A 27 -0.87 5.61 -10.41
CA ARG A 27 -0.38 6.84 -11.04
C ARG A 27 1.10 6.76 -11.39
N ALA A 28 1.93 6.23 -10.49
CA ALA A 28 3.36 6.06 -10.75
C ALA A 28 3.60 5.16 -11.97
N LYS A 29 2.84 4.06 -12.11
CA LYS A 29 2.87 3.20 -13.30
C LYS A 29 2.52 3.97 -14.57
N ARG A 30 1.42 4.73 -14.58
CA ARG A 30 1.03 5.56 -15.74
C ARG A 30 2.11 6.56 -16.11
N LEU A 31 2.74 7.21 -15.14
CA LEU A 31 3.84 8.15 -15.41
C LEU A 31 5.07 7.43 -15.99
N ALA A 32 5.42 6.25 -15.46
CA ALA A 32 6.52 5.43 -15.97
C ALA A 32 6.26 4.91 -17.40
N GLU A 33 5.02 4.53 -17.74
CA GLU A 33 4.61 4.17 -19.11
C GLU A 33 4.84 5.32 -20.10
N HIS A 34 4.72 6.57 -19.65
CA HIS A 34 5.07 7.77 -20.42
C HIS A 34 6.57 8.09 -20.40
N LYS A 35 7.42 7.13 -20.04
CA LYS A 35 8.89 7.25 -19.94
C LYS A 35 9.35 8.36 -19.00
N ARG A 36 8.60 8.61 -17.92
CA ARG A 36 9.00 9.52 -16.85
C ARG A 36 9.70 8.73 -15.75
N ASP A 37 10.81 9.25 -15.25
CA ASP A 37 11.44 8.72 -14.05
C ASP A 37 10.61 9.11 -12.82
N VAL A 38 10.15 8.12 -12.05
CA VAL A 38 9.29 8.31 -10.89
C VAL A 38 9.97 7.73 -9.66
N VAL A 39 9.98 8.52 -8.57
CA VAL A 39 10.45 8.08 -7.26
C VAL A 39 9.30 8.23 -6.27
N ILE A 40 9.06 7.19 -5.47
CA ILE A 40 8.07 7.22 -4.38
C ILE A 40 8.84 7.17 -3.07
N LEU A 41 8.67 8.20 -2.25
CA LEU A 41 9.12 8.20 -0.85
C LEU A 41 7.92 7.93 0.04
N MET A 42 7.94 6.79 0.75
CA MET A 42 6.81 6.34 1.57
C MET A 42 7.22 6.22 3.05
N ASP A 43 6.54 6.97 3.92
CA ASP A 43 6.58 6.79 5.37
C ASP A 43 5.18 6.39 5.87
N SER A 44 4.93 5.14 6.28
CA SER A 44 5.85 3.99 6.31
C SER A 44 5.19 2.74 5.74
N ILE A 45 6.00 1.96 5.01
CA ILE A 45 5.62 0.66 4.45
C ILE A 45 5.06 -0.31 5.50
N THR A 46 5.57 -0.26 6.74
CA THR A 46 5.07 -1.07 7.87
C THR A 46 3.62 -0.73 8.24
N ARG A 47 3.21 0.54 8.16
CA ARG A 47 1.82 0.95 8.42
C ARG A 47 0.90 0.45 7.32
N LEU A 48 1.31 0.58 6.06
CA LEU A 48 0.56 0.07 4.91
C LEU A 48 0.38 -1.46 4.97
N ALA A 49 1.41 -2.21 5.35
CA ALA A 49 1.31 -3.66 5.51
C ALA A 49 0.30 -4.06 6.59
N ARG A 50 0.30 -3.37 7.74
CA ARG A 50 -0.69 -3.61 8.81
C ARG A 50 -2.12 -3.28 8.37
N ALA A 51 -2.31 -2.18 7.64
CA ALA A 51 -3.61 -1.84 7.08
C ALA A 51 -4.12 -2.93 6.12
N ASN A 52 -3.25 -3.45 5.24
CA ASN A 52 -3.60 -4.57 4.36
C ASN A 52 -4.01 -5.82 5.15
N ASN A 53 -3.30 -6.17 6.23
CA ASN A 53 -3.65 -7.33 7.07
C ASN A 53 -5.04 -7.21 7.71
N LEU A 54 -5.51 -5.99 8.01
CA LEU A 54 -6.84 -5.76 8.61
C LEU A 54 -7.98 -5.80 7.57
N VAL A 55 -7.68 -5.42 6.32
CA VAL A 55 -8.66 -5.26 5.24
C VAL A 55 -8.84 -6.53 4.41
N VAL A 56 -7.80 -7.36 4.29
CA VAL A 56 -7.87 -8.61 3.53
C VAL A 56 -8.71 -9.63 4.31
N PRO A 57 -9.79 -10.19 3.72
CA PRO A 57 -10.57 -11.25 4.36
C PRO A 57 -9.67 -12.41 4.76
N ALA A 58 -9.78 -12.84 6.01
CA ALA A 58 -8.97 -13.95 6.51
C ALA A 58 -9.22 -15.21 5.65
N SER A 59 -8.15 -15.74 5.05
CA SER A 59 -8.16 -16.96 4.25
C SER A 59 -8.40 -18.23 5.09
N GLY A 60 -8.48 -18.08 6.42
CA GLY A 60 -8.63 -19.17 7.38
C GLY A 60 -7.33 -19.92 7.67
N ARG A 61 -6.19 -19.50 7.10
CA ARG A 61 -4.86 -20.06 7.38
C ARG A 61 -3.89 -18.95 7.79
N LEU A 62 -3.53 -18.92 9.07
CA LEU A 62 -2.52 -18.00 9.60
C LEU A 62 -1.14 -18.67 9.58
N LEU A 63 -0.10 -17.94 9.16
CA LEU A 63 1.29 -18.33 9.32
C LEU A 63 1.72 -18.17 10.79
N SER A 64 2.83 -18.82 11.18
CA SER A 64 3.44 -18.58 12.49
C SER A 64 3.80 -17.10 12.62
N GLY A 65 3.19 -16.42 13.59
CA GLY A 65 3.25 -14.96 13.75
C GLY A 65 1.93 -14.20 13.50
N GLY A 66 0.84 -14.90 13.16
CA GLY A 66 -0.51 -14.32 13.10
C GLY A 66 -0.81 -13.55 11.80
N MET A 67 -0.02 -13.76 10.75
CA MET A 67 -0.22 -13.11 9.45
C MET A 67 -0.83 -14.08 8.44
N ASP A 68 -1.79 -13.58 7.67
CA ASP A 68 -2.40 -14.32 6.57
C ASP A 68 -1.49 -14.29 5.32
N PRO A 69 -1.19 -15.43 4.67
CA PRO A 69 -0.44 -15.47 3.42
C PRO A 69 -1.01 -14.58 2.31
N ALA A 70 -2.35 -14.44 2.23
CA ALA A 70 -3.01 -13.59 1.25
C ALA A 70 -2.71 -12.11 1.46
N ALA A 71 -2.50 -11.69 2.71
CA ALA A 71 -2.15 -10.31 3.04
C ALA A 71 -0.72 -9.93 2.63
N LEU A 72 0.15 -10.91 2.37
CA LEU A 72 1.49 -10.69 1.80
C LEU A 72 1.49 -10.60 0.27
N HIS A 73 0.38 -10.90 -0.40
CA HIS A 73 0.32 -10.96 -1.85
C HIS A 73 0.21 -9.57 -2.52
N LYS A 74 -0.43 -8.60 -1.85
CA LYS A 74 -0.51 -7.21 -2.30
C LYS A 74 0.78 -6.40 -2.06
N PRO A 75 1.39 -6.43 -0.85
CA PRO A 75 2.60 -5.65 -0.56
C PRO A 75 3.85 -6.07 -1.36
N LYS A 76 3.85 -7.30 -1.91
CA LYS A 76 4.94 -7.81 -2.76
C LYS A 76 4.87 -7.35 -4.23
N ARG A 77 3.75 -6.76 -4.69
CA ARG A 77 3.57 -6.31 -6.08
C ARG A 77 3.85 -4.82 -6.26
#